data_AF-A0A4Y2CEF4-F1
#
_entry.id   AF-A0A4Y2CEF4-F1
#
_cell.length_a   1.000
_cell.length_b   1.000
_cell.length_c   1.000
_cell.angle_alpha   90.00
_cell.angle_beta   90.00
_cell.angle_gamma   90.00
#
_symmetry.space_group_name_H-M   'P 1'
#
loop_
_entity.id
_entity.type
_entity.pdbx_description
1 polymer ?
#
loop_
_entity_poly.entity_id
_entity_poly.type
_entity_poly.pdbx_seq_one_letter_code
_entity_poly.pdbx_strand_id
1 'polypeptide(L)'
;MPGDLARDAGLSAEEEIDRITKSVVDVIQQEIKSRFTRLNDLNSKFGFLLDVENLFNKPLDNDVQISCKNRSRFYNTDFDGPELYAEIRD
;
A
#
# COMPACT_ATOMS: atom_id res chain seq x y z
N MET A 1 -44.00 6.33 -31.64
CA MET A 1 -44.70 7.46 -30.99
C MET A 1 -44.13 8.75 -31.54
N PRO A 2 -44.92 9.83 -31.72
CA PRO A 2 -44.37 11.12 -32.14
C PRO A 2 -43.64 11.73 -30.94
N GLY A 3 -42.32 11.56 -30.90
CA GLY A 3 -41.48 12.01 -29.77
C GLY A 3 -40.04 11.48 -29.78
N ASP A 4 -39.75 10.39 -30.50
CA ASP A 4 -38.42 9.74 -30.49
C ASP A 4 -37.40 10.35 -31.48
N LEU A 5 -37.33 11.68 -31.57
CA LEU A 5 -36.31 12.39 -32.37
C LEU A 5 -35.32 13.20 -31.51
N ALA A 6 -35.07 12.77 -30.28
CA ALA A 6 -33.82 13.13 -29.63
C ALA A 6 -32.71 12.33 -30.32
N ARG A 7 -32.12 12.90 -31.39
CA ARG A 7 -30.79 12.46 -31.84
C ARG A 7 -29.90 12.54 -30.61
N ASP A 8 -29.45 11.39 -30.10
CA ASP A 8 -28.31 11.33 -29.21
C ASP A 8 -27.15 11.95 -29.99
N ALA A 9 -26.91 13.25 -29.76
CA ALA A 9 -25.77 13.95 -30.32
C ALA A 9 -24.58 13.40 -29.52
N GLY A 10 -24.09 12.23 -29.95
CA GLY A 10 -22.93 11.60 -29.35
C GLY A 10 -21.79 12.60 -29.21
N LEU A 11 -20.92 12.37 -28.23
CA LEU A 11 -19.79 13.24 -27.95
C LEU A 11 -19.00 13.54 -29.23
N SER A 12 -18.59 14.78 -29.38
CA SER A 12 -17.56 15.13 -30.36
C SER A 12 -16.27 14.36 -30.07
N ALA A 13 -15.40 14.25 -31.06
CA ALA A 13 -14.11 13.57 -30.87
C ALA A 13 -13.28 14.22 -29.74
N GLU A 14 -13.37 15.53 -29.56
CA GLU A 14 -12.69 16.26 -28.48
C GLU A 14 -13.27 15.90 -27.11
N GLU A 15 -14.59 15.92 -26.95
CA GLU A 15 -15.24 15.54 -25.69
C GLU A 15 -15.00 14.07 -25.33
N GLU A 16 -14.90 13.19 -26.34
CA GLU A 16 -14.58 11.78 -26.13
C GLU A 16 -13.13 11.59 -25.67
N ILE A 17 -12.18 12.33 -26.26
CA ILE A 17 -10.77 12.34 -25.81
C ILE A 17 -10.67 12.83 -24.36
N ASP A 18 -11.38 13.90 -24.02
CA ASP A 18 -11.41 14.43 -22.66
C ASP A 18 -12.01 13.44 -21.66
N ARG A 19 -13.12 12.78 -22.04
CA ARG A 19 -13.77 11.76 -21.21
C ARG A 19 -12.84 10.59 -20.95
N ILE A 20 -12.20 10.07 -21.99
CA ILE A 20 -11.25 8.95 -21.88
C ILE A 20 -10.06 9.36 -21.02
N THR A 21 -9.50 10.55 -21.26
CA THR A 21 -8.34 11.05 -20.51
C THR A 21 -8.66 11.16 -19.03
N LYS A 22 -9.81 11.76 -18.67
CA LYS A 22 -10.27 11.82 -17.27
C LYS A 22 -10.43 10.44 -16.66
N SER A 23 -11.09 9.53 -17.36
CA SER A 23 -11.27 8.15 -16.88
C SER A 23 -9.93 7.43 -16.65
N VAL A 24 -8.97 7.59 -17.56
CA VAL A 24 -7.63 7.00 -17.42
C VAL A 24 -6.89 7.61 -16.21
N VAL A 25 -6.95 8.93 -16.05
CA VAL A 25 -6.32 9.63 -14.92
C VAL A 25 -6.93 9.17 -13.59
N ASP A 26 -8.26 9.04 -13.51
CA ASP A 26 -8.95 8.57 -12.32
C ASP A 26 -8.52 7.15 -11.93
N VAL A 27 -8.44 6.24 -12.91
CA VAL A 27 -7.97 4.87 -12.69
C VAL A 27 -6.52 4.87 -12.20
N ILE A 28 -5.62 5.63 -12.84
CA ILE A 28 -4.22 5.73 -12.42
C ILE A 28 -4.13 6.28 -10.99
N GLN A 29 -4.91 7.30 -10.65
CA GLN A 29 -4.90 7.89 -9.32
C GLN A 29 -5.35 6.87 -8.26
N GLN A 30 -6.41 6.10 -8.53
CA GLN A 30 -6.88 5.06 -7.63
C GLN A 30 -5.85 3.95 -7.44
N GLU A 31 -5.20 3.51 -8.53
CA GLU A 31 -4.14 2.52 -8.49
C GLU A 31 -2.93 2.99 -7.67
N ILE A 32 -2.49 4.23 -7.88
CA ILE A 32 -1.38 4.82 -7.10
C ILE A 32 -1.74 4.88 -5.62
N LYS A 33 -2.95 5.34 -5.28
CA LYS A 33 -3.42 5.38 -3.87
C LYS A 33 -3.42 3.99 -3.25
N SER A 34 -3.99 3.00 -3.94
CA SER A 34 -4.04 1.61 -3.48
C SER A 34 -2.64 1.04 -3.24
N ARG A 35 -1.72 1.25 -4.19
CA ARG A 35 -0.33 0.80 -4.06
C ARG A 35 0.38 1.50 -2.90
N PHE A 36 0.19 2.80 -2.73
CA PHE A 36 0.78 3.56 -1.64
C PHE A 36 0.25 3.09 -0.28
N THR A 37 -1.05 2.83 -0.15
CA THR A 37 -1.64 2.25 1.07
C THR A 37 -1.01 0.89 1.39
N ARG A 38 -0.85 0.01 0.39
CA ARG A 38 -0.19 -1.30 0.58
C ARG A 38 1.28 -1.16 0.97
N LEU A 39 2.00 -0.20 0.37
CA LEU A 39 3.39 0.08 0.74
C LEU A 39 3.52 0.59 2.17
N ASN A 40 2.62 1.50 2.61
CA ASN A 40 2.62 1.97 3.98
C ASN A 40 2.29 0.87 4.99
N ASP A 41 1.33 -0.01 4.66
CA ASP A 41 1.01 -1.18 5.47
C ASP A 41 2.24 -2.09 5.63
N LEU A 42 2.91 -2.43 4.52
CA LEU A 42 4.15 -3.20 4.54
C LEU A 42 5.25 -2.50 5.34
N ASN A 43 5.44 -1.20 5.16
CA ASN A 43 6.45 -0.43 5.90
C ASN A 43 6.14 -0.41 7.41
N SER A 44 4.89 -0.27 7.81
CA SER A 44 4.51 -0.31 9.23
C SER A 44 4.76 -1.67 9.89
N LYS A 45 4.70 -2.77 9.10
CA LYS A 45 4.85 -4.14 9.60
C LYS A 45 6.28 -4.66 9.53
N PHE A 46 7.02 -4.28 8.49
CA PHE A 46 8.35 -4.83 8.16
C PHE A 46 9.43 -3.75 8.05
N GLY A 47 9.09 -2.47 7.96
CA GLY A 47 10.04 -1.38 7.69
C GLY A 47 11.15 -1.27 8.73
N PHE A 48 10.89 -1.64 9.99
CA PHE A 48 11.92 -1.68 11.03
C PHE A 48 13.09 -2.63 10.70
N LEU A 49 12.85 -3.66 9.86
CA LEU A 49 13.91 -4.57 9.40
C LEU A 49 14.86 -3.93 8.37
N LEU A 50 14.47 -2.81 7.78
CA LEU A 50 15.27 -2.08 6.81
C LEU A 50 16.18 -1.04 7.48
N ASP A 51 15.92 -0.69 8.74
CA ASP A 51 16.77 0.19 9.54
C ASP A 51 17.97 -0.57 10.10
N VAL A 52 18.83 -1.00 9.19
CA VAL A 52 19.98 -1.84 9.48
C VAL A 52 20.96 -1.17 10.47
N GLU A 53 21.06 0.15 10.42
CA GLU A 53 21.89 0.92 11.36
C GLU A 53 21.39 0.73 12.81
N ASN A 54 20.09 0.91 13.04
CA ASN A 54 19.50 0.69 14.35
C ASN A 54 19.60 -0.79 14.79
N LEU A 55 19.42 -1.73 13.86
CA LEU A 55 19.49 -3.17 14.17
C LEU A 55 20.90 -3.63 14.58
N PHE A 56 21.96 -3.05 14.02
CA PHE A 56 23.35 -3.38 14.39
C PHE A 56 23.83 -2.68 15.66
N ASN A 57 23.21 -1.56 16.03
CA ASN A 57 23.61 -0.80 17.20
C ASN A 57 23.19 -1.54 18.48
N LYS A 58 24.18 -1.98 19.29
CA LYS A 58 23.93 -2.55 20.61
C LYS A 58 24.04 -1.45 21.69
N PRO A 59 23.11 -1.38 22.67
CA PRO A 59 21.96 -2.25 22.86
C PRO A 59 20.82 -1.93 21.88
N LEU A 60 20.13 -2.97 21.42
CA LEU A 60 18.95 -2.85 20.56
C LEU A 60 17.83 -2.08 21.27
N ASP A 61 17.19 -1.20 20.52
CA ASP A 61 16.03 -0.45 20.98
C ASP A 61 14.89 -1.39 21.38
N ASN A 62 14.18 -1.02 22.46
CA ASN A 62 12.96 -1.69 22.91
C ASN A 62 11.88 -1.64 21.81
N ASP A 63 11.91 -0.63 20.94
CA ASP A 63 11.00 -0.50 19.79
C ASP A 63 11.15 -1.65 18.79
N VAL A 64 12.35 -2.24 18.65
CA VAL A 64 12.57 -3.42 17.80
C VAL A 64 11.87 -4.65 18.40
N GLN A 65 11.93 -4.82 19.72
CA GLN A 65 11.25 -5.93 20.39
C GLN A 65 9.71 -5.82 20.25
N ILE A 66 9.18 -4.61 20.41
CA ILE A 66 7.76 -4.32 20.22
C ILE A 66 7.36 -4.62 18.78
N SER A 67 8.17 -4.20 17.80
CA SER A 67 7.91 -4.43 16.38
C SER A 67 7.87 -5.93 16.04
N CYS A 68 8.82 -6.72 16.57
CA CYS A 68 8.82 -8.18 16.39
C CYS A 68 7.56 -8.85 16.96
N LYS A 69 7.15 -8.47 18.18
CA LYS A 69 5.92 -8.98 18.82
C LYS A 69 4.65 -8.57 18.09
N ASN A 70 4.60 -7.33 17.59
CA ASN A 70 3.43 -6.86 16.84
C ASN A 70 3.30 -7.63 15.52
N ARG A 71 4.41 -7.91 14.83
CA ARG A 71 4.41 -8.70 13.60
C ARG A 71 3.90 -10.12 13.81
N SER A 72 4.33 -10.80 14.88
CA SER A 72 3.86 -12.17 15.15
C SER A 72 2.36 -12.24 15.44
N ARG A 73 1.69 -11.13 15.79
CA ARG A 73 0.23 -11.09 15.88
C ARG A 73 -0.46 -11.10 14.51
N PHE A 74 0.16 -10.53 13.49
CA PHE A 74 -0.40 -10.46 12.13
C PHE A 74 -0.09 -11.71 11.31
N TYR A 75 1.05 -12.36 11.57
CA TYR A 75 1.55 -13.53 10.82
C TYR A 75 1.99 -14.64 11.79
N ASN A 76 1.11 -15.02 12.71
CA ASN A 76 1.41 -15.96 13.79
C ASN A 76 1.72 -17.39 13.33
N THR A 77 1.37 -17.75 12.09
CA THR A 77 1.72 -19.05 11.49
C THR A 77 3.14 -19.07 10.92
N ASP A 78 3.64 -17.91 10.49
CA ASP A 78 4.86 -17.80 9.70
C ASP A 78 6.03 -17.23 10.51
N PHE A 79 5.73 -16.47 11.57
CA PHE A 79 6.72 -15.77 12.36
C PHE A 79 6.46 -15.88 13.87
N ASP A 80 7.48 -16.33 14.59
CA ASP A 80 7.59 -16.14 16.04
C ASP A 80 8.35 -14.84 16.31
N GLY A 81 7.69 -13.91 17.02
CA GLY A 81 8.22 -12.57 17.30
C GLY A 81 9.37 -12.60 18.31
N PRO A 82 9.22 -13.28 19.45
CA PRO A 82 10.34 -13.59 20.34
C PRO A 82 11.55 -14.24 19.65
N GLU A 83 11.34 -15.23 18.77
CA GLU A 83 12.42 -15.88 18.02
C GLU A 83 13.12 -14.88 17.09
N LEU A 84 12.37 -14.13 16.28
CA LEU A 84 12.94 -13.10 15.40
C LEU A 84 13.76 -12.06 16.18
N TYR A 85 13.29 -11.62 17.34
CA TYR A 85 14.03 -10.67 18.17
C TYR A 85 15.33 -11.29 18.74
N ALA A 86 15.32 -12.58 19.06
CA ALA A 86 16.51 -13.30 19.49
C ALA A 86 17.54 -13.41 18.36
N GLU A 87 17.10 -13.75 17.15
CA GLU A 87 17.95 -13.82 15.94
C GLU A 87 18.56 -12.46 15.57
N ILE A 88 17.80 -11.37 15.68
CA ILE A 88 18.33 -10.00 15.45
C ILE A 88 19.40 -9.63 16.48
N ARG A 89 19.30 -10.18 17.70
CA ARG A 89 20.19 -9.85 18.81
C ARG A 89 21.52 -10.59 18.78
N ASP A 90 21.56 -11.76 18.17
CA ASP A 90 22.76 -12.59 18.00
C ASP A 90 23.82 -11.79 17.23
#